data_AF-A0AAD7VGP5-F1
#
_entry.id   AF-A0AAD7VGP5-F1
#
_cell.length_a   1.000
_cell.length_b   1.000
_cell.length_c   1.000
_cell.angle_alpha   90.00
_cell.angle_beta   90.00
_cell.angle_gamma   90.00
#
_symmetry.space_group_name_H-M   'P 1'
#
loop_
_entity.id
_entity.type
_entity.pdbx_description
1 polymer ?
#
loop_
_entity_poly.entity_id
_entity_poly.type
_entity_poly.pdbx_seq_one_letter_code
_entity_poly.pdbx_strand_id
1 'polypeptide(L)'
;MIMVEILNFDAMQEDPPSPKTPERAEFRLPHTPKDPPPRPTPRYKPTDFTLKILMNSVYSLDPEFQKKFHSQWKAVLKTPATIAAEKKRKLKTLKSLRNLNMEKYFRGCLK
;
A
#
# COMPACT_ATOMS: atom_id res chain seq x y z
N MET A 1 38.12 -19.97 15.25
CA MET A 1 38.28 -19.41 16.61
C MET A 1 37.41 -18.18 16.71
N ILE A 2 36.13 -18.34 17.02
CA ILE A 2 35.21 -17.27 17.43
C ILE A 2 34.31 -17.91 18.48
N MET A 3 34.52 -17.51 19.72
CA MET A 3 33.75 -17.89 20.90
C MET A 3 32.65 -16.83 21.03
N VAL A 4 31.38 -17.21 20.99
CA VAL A 4 30.28 -16.32 21.39
C VAL A 4 29.54 -17.03 22.50
N GLU A 5 29.84 -16.57 23.71
CA GLU A 5 29.15 -16.91 24.95
C GLU A 5 27.72 -16.39 24.88
N ILE A 6 26.73 -17.28 24.98
CA ILE A 6 25.34 -16.90 25.19
C ILE A 6 25.19 -16.72 26.70
N LEU A 7 25.17 -15.47 27.15
CA LEU A 7 24.73 -15.09 28.50
C LEU A 7 23.23 -15.42 28.63
N ASN A 8 22.93 -16.54 29.27
CA ASN A 8 21.60 -16.84 29.80
C ASN A 8 21.29 -15.83 30.91
N PHE A 9 20.43 -14.86 30.62
CA PHE A 9 19.75 -14.09 31.65
C PHE A 9 18.49 -14.86 32.06
N ASP A 10 18.68 -15.70 33.08
CA ASP A 10 17.62 -16.27 33.88
C ASP A 10 17.02 -15.13 34.73
N ALA A 11 16.05 -14.43 34.17
CA ALA A 11 15.31 -13.38 34.85
C ALA A 11 14.16 -14.02 35.63
N MET A 12 14.42 -14.37 36.90
CA MET A 12 13.38 -14.61 37.88
C MET A 12 12.52 -13.35 37.99
N GLN A 13 11.30 -13.41 37.46
CA GLN A 13 10.31 -12.36 37.62
C GLN A 13 9.53 -12.67 38.91
N GLU A 14 9.99 -12.08 40.02
CA GLU A 14 9.17 -11.91 41.21
C GLU A 14 7.99 -10.98 40.89
N ASP A 15 6.79 -11.35 41.34
CA ASP A 15 5.57 -10.59 41.13
C ASP A 15 5.69 -9.15 41.67
N PRO A 16 5.43 -8.10 40.86
CA PRO A 16 5.33 -6.74 41.39
C PRO A 16 4.01 -6.57 42.17
N PRO A 17 4.01 -5.89 43.33
CA PRO A 17 2.79 -5.66 44.10
C PRO A 17 1.81 -4.81 43.29
N SER A 18 0.56 -5.26 43.22
CA SER A 18 -0.53 -4.57 42.51
C SER A 18 -0.68 -3.11 42.99
N PRO A 19 -0.47 -2.11 42.12
CA PRO A 19 -0.80 -0.73 42.47
C PRO A 19 -2.33 -0.58 42.48
N LYS A 20 -2.87 -0.14 43.62
CA LYS A 20 -4.28 0.21 43.82
C LYS A 20 -4.80 1.02 42.62
N THR A 21 -5.88 0.53 42.01
CA THR A 21 -6.62 1.20 40.94
C THR A 21 -7.06 2.60 41.38
N PRO A 22 -6.66 3.67 40.67
CA PRO A 22 -7.34 4.95 40.83
C PRO A 22 -8.75 4.81 40.27
N GLU A 23 -9.75 5.14 41.08
CA GLU A 23 -11.16 5.20 40.69
C GLU A 23 -11.29 6.13 39.48
N ARG A 24 -11.56 5.54 38.32
CA ARG A 24 -11.66 6.23 37.06
C ARG A 24 -12.88 7.13 37.11
N ALA A 25 -12.68 8.42 37.35
CA ALA A 25 -13.72 9.41 37.13
C ALA A 25 -14.19 9.30 35.66
N GLU A 26 -15.38 8.76 35.46
CA GLU A 26 -16.01 8.67 34.15
C GLU A 26 -16.30 10.09 33.66
N PHE A 27 -15.43 10.63 32.82
CA PHE A 27 -15.74 11.81 32.03
C PHE A 27 -16.84 11.43 31.04
N ARG A 28 -18.10 11.63 31.43
CA ARG A 28 -19.24 11.47 30.54
C ARG A 28 -19.26 12.67 29.59
N LEU A 29 -18.72 12.47 28.39
CA LEU A 29 -18.92 13.41 27.29
C LEU A 29 -20.43 13.64 27.11
N PRO A 30 -20.90 14.90 27.00
CA PRO A 30 -22.30 15.15 26.67
C PRO A 30 -22.63 14.45 25.35
N HIS A 31 -23.71 13.69 25.32
CA HIS A 31 -24.21 13.09 24.09
C HIS A 31 -24.52 14.21 23.11
N THR A 32 -23.65 14.40 22.11
CA THR A 32 -24.00 15.20 20.95
C THR A 32 -25.17 14.50 20.26
N PRO A 33 -26.28 15.21 19.98
CA PRO A 33 -27.31 14.68 19.10
C PRO A 33 -26.61 14.24 17.82
N LYS A 34 -26.63 12.93 17.53
CA LYS A 34 -26.12 12.42 16.27
C LYS A 34 -27.13 12.83 15.22
N ASP A 35 -26.92 14.00 14.64
CA ASP A 35 -27.58 14.34 13.38
C ASP A 35 -27.36 13.17 12.41
N PRO A 36 -28.40 12.73 11.69
CA PRO A 36 -28.25 11.67 10.72
C PRO A 36 -27.13 12.06 9.74
N PRO A 37 -26.26 11.12 9.34
CA PRO A 37 -25.18 11.42 8.43
C PRO A 37 -25.75 12.14 7.20
N PRO A 38 -25.12 13.24 6.74
CA PRO A 38 -25.61 14.00 5.60
C PRO A 38 -25.83 13.04 4.44
N ARG A 39 -27.01 13.10 3.81
CA ARG A 39 -27.34 12.23 2.68
C ARG A 39 -26.19 12.29 1.67
N PRO A 40 -25.74 11.13 1.13
CA PRO A 40 -24.67 11.12 0.15
C PRO A 40 -25.07 12.04 -1.00
N THR A 41 -24.28 13.10 -1.18
CA THR A 41 -24.49 14.02 -2.31
C THR A 41 -24.38 13.22 -3.60
N PRO A 42 -25.21 13.53 -4.62
CA PRO A 42 -25.08 12.89 -5.92
C PRO A 42 -23.64 13.06 -6.40
N ARG A 43 -22.94 11.93 -6.59
CA ARG A 43 -21.57 11.94 -7.10
C ARG A 43 -21.64 12.43 -8.55
N TYR A 44 -21.36 13.71 -8.76
CA TYR A 44 -21.41 14.33 -10.08
C TYR A 44 -20.45 13.57 -10.99
N LYS A 45 -20.98 12.79 -11.93
CA LYS A 45 -20.20 12.21 -13.02
C LYS A 45 -19.88 13.38 -13.94
N PRO A 46 -18.61 13.77 -14.14
CA PRO A 46 -18.30 14.83 -15.07
C PRO A 46 -18.84 14.43 -16.44
N THR A 47 -19.68 15.28 -17.02
CA THR A 47 -20.17 15.10 -18.38
C THR A 47 -19.01 15.24 -19.37
N ASP A 48 -19.14 14.72 -20.59
CA ASP A 48 -18.09 14.83 -21.62
C ASP A 48 -17.66 16.28 -21.86
N PHE A 49 -18.57 17.25 -21.68
CA PHE A 49 -18.28 18.68 -21.71
C PHE A 49 -17.40 19.13 -20.53
N THR A 50 -17.72 18.70 -19.31
CA THR A 50 -16.93 18.99 -18.11
C THR A 50 -15.53 18.37 -18.21
N LEU A 51 -15.43 17.14 -18.73
CA LEU A 51 -14.16 16.47 -19.03
C LEU A 51 -13.34 17.25 -20.05
N LYS A 52 -13.98 17.73 -21.13
CA LYS A 52 -13.31 18.53 -22.17
C LYS A 52 -12.79 19.87 -21.63
N ILE A 53 -13.55 20.53 -20.76
CA ILE A 53 -13.11 21.77 -20.09
C ILE A 53 -11.94 21.48 -19.15
N LEU A 54 -12.04 20.44 -18.32
CA LEU A 54 -10.95 20.04 -17.42
C LEU A 54 -9.66 19.73 -18.19
N MET A 55 -9.77 19.00 -19.30
CA MET A 55 -8.62 18.70 -20.16
C MET A 55 -8.04 19.98 -20.76
N ASN A 56 -8.87 20.86 -21.32
CA ASN A 56 -8.41 22.15 -21.86
C ASN A 56 -7.74 23.03 -20.80
N SER A 57 -8.25 23.08 -19.57
CA SER A 57 -7.62 23.81 -18.46
C SER A 57 -6.27 23.23 -18.07
N VAL A 58 -6.07 21.91 -18.20
CA VAL A 58 -4.77 21.26 -17.97
C VAL A 58 -3.81 21.54 -19.13
N TYR A 59 -4.30 21.63 -20.37
CA TYR A 59 -3.49 22.02 -21.54
C TYR A 59 -3.05 23.50 -21.53
N SER A 60 -3.63 24.32 -20.65
CA SER A 60 -3.17 25.70 -20.37
C SER A 60 -2.05 25.78 -19.34
N LEU A 61 -1.71 24.67 -18.67
CA LEU A 61 -0.67 24.62 -17.64
C LEU A 61 0.71 24.33 -18.23
N ASP A 62 1.75 24.69 -17.48
CA ASP A 62 3.16 24.44 -17.74
C ASP A 62 3.40 23.02 -18.36
N PRO A 63 4.13 22.89 -19.48
CA PRO A 63 4.44 21.62 -20.13
C PRO A 63 4.96 20.52 -19.19
N GLU A 64 5.71 20.88 -18.13
CA GLU A 64 6.16 19.90 -17.14
C GLU A 64 5.00 19.29 -16.35
N PHE A 65 4.01 20.11 -15.99
CA PHE A 65 2.81 19.67 -15.29
C PHE A 65 1.94 18.76 -16.18
N GLN A 66 1.81 19.09 -17.47
CA GLN A 66 1.07 18.25 -18.42
C GLN A 66 1.68 16.85 -18.55
N LYS A 67 3.01 16.77 -18.65
CA LYS A 67 3.72 15.48 -18.73
C LYS A 67 3.52 14.65 -17.47
N LYS A 68 3.58 15.29 -16.30
CA LYS A 68 3.36 14.63 -15.00
C LYS A 68 1.91 14.16 -14.85
N PHE A 69 0.94 15.00 -15.18
CA PHE A 69 -0.47 14.67 -15.13
C PHE A 69 -0.81 13.52 -16.09
N HIS A 70 -0.35 13.57 -17.34
CA HIS A 70 -0.62 12.51 -18.31
C HIS A 70 0.02 11.16 -17.92
N SER A 71 1.23 11.20 -17.36
CA SER A 71 1.90 10.00 -16.84
C SER A 71 1.13 9.36 -15.68
N GLN A 72 0.70 10.19 -14.72
CA GLN A 72 -0.11 9.73 -13.58
C GLN A 72 -1.49 9.25 -14.04
N TRP A 73 -2.13 9.97 -14.96
CA TRP A 73 -3.44 9.62 -15.50
C TRP A 73 -3.40 8.30 -16.26
N LYS A 74 -2.37 8.06 -17.09
CA LYS A 74 -2.15 6.76 -17.73
C LYS A 74 -1.88 5.64 -16.73
N ALA A 75 -1.20 5.93 -15.62
CA ALA A 75 -0.98 4.95 -14.57
C ALA A 75 -2.29 4.59 -13.83
N VAL A 76 -3.15 5.58 -13.58
CA VAL A 76 -4.47 5.41 -12.94
C VAL A 76 -5.48 4.72 -13.89
N LEU A 77 -5.41 5.01 -15.19
CA LEU A 77 -6.28 4.42 -16.21
C LEU A 77 -5.83 3.05 -16.71
N LYS A 78 -4.79 2.42 -16.12
CA LYS A 78 -4.45 1.04 -16.46
C LYS A 78 -5.66 0.16 -16.20
N THR A 79 -6.29 -0.32 -17.28
CA THR A 79 -7.45 -1.19 -17.18
C THR A 79 -7.06 -2.53 -16.55
N PRO A 80 -7.98 -3.23 -15.86
CA PRO A 80 -7.69 -4.55 -15.30
C PRO A 80 -7.07 -5.53 -16.31
N ALA A 81 -7.47 -5.44 -17.58
CA ALA A 81 -6.89 -6.22 -18.68
C ALA A 81 -5.40 -5.92 -18.91
N THR A 82 -5.00 -4.64 -18.93
CA THR A 82 -3.58 -4.27 -19.09
C THR A 82 -2.74 -4.69 -17.90
N ILE A 83 -3.28 -4.60 -16.68
CA ILE A 83 -2.61 -5.06 -15.46
C ILE A 83 -2.43 -6.60 -15.48
N ALA A 84 -3.47 -7.33 -15.90
CA ALA A 84 -3.40 -8.79 -16.04
C ALA A 84 -2.37 -9.21 -17.10
N ALA A 85 -2.32 -8.53 -18.25
CA ALA A 85 -1.32 -8.76 -19.29
C ALA A 85 0.11 -8.49 -18.79
N GLU A 86 0.33 -7.39 -18.07
CA GLU A 86 1.62 -7.04 -17.48
C GLU A 86 2.07 -8.08 -16.44
N LYS A 87 1.17 -8.51 -15.55
CA LYS A 87 1.42 -9.58 -14.58
C LYS A 87 1.76 -10.91 -15.25
N LYS A 88 1.00 -11.30 -16.29
CA LYS A 88 1.26 -12.52 -17.07
C LYS A 88 2.64 -12.48 -17.72
N ARG A 89 3.05 -11.32 -18.27
CA ARG A 89 4.38 -11.13 -18.85
C ARG A 89 5.48 -11.31 -17.79
N LYS A 90 5.35 -10.63 -16.64
CA LYS A 90 6.32 -10.75 -15.53
C LYS A 90 6.45 -12.18 -15.02
N LEU A 91 5.33 -12.90 -14.88
CA LEU A 91 5.32 -14.30 -14.45
C LEU A 91 6.05 -15.20 -15.45
N LYS A 92 5.86 -14.99 -16.77
CA LYS A 92 6.58 -15.75 -17.81
C LYS A 92 8.10 -15.53 -17.71
N THR A 93 8.52 -14.28 -17.53
CA THR A 93 9.95 -13.94 -17.35
C THR A 93 10.52 -14.61 -16.10
N LEU A 94 9.82 -14.58 -14.96
CA LEU A 94 10.28 -15.22 -13.73
C LEU A 94 10.41 -16.74 -13.87
N LYS A 95 9.45 -17.41 -14.53
CA LYS A 95 9.54 -18.85 -14.80
C LYS A 95 10.76 -19.17 -15.67
N SER A 96 11.01 -18.38 -16.71
CA SER A 96 12.18 -18.54 -17.58
C SER A 96 13.48 -18.37 -16.80
N LEU A 97 13.58 -17.35 -15.94
CA LEU A 97 14.75 -17.09 -15.12
C LEU A 97 14.99 -18.22 -14.11
N ARG A 98 13.92 -18.73 -13.49
CA ARG A 98 13.99 -19.88 -12.58
C ARG A 98 14.57 -21.10 -13.30
N ASN A 99 14.06 -21.42 -14.49
CA ASN A 99 14.54 -22.58 -15.25
C ASN A 99 16.02 -22.44 -15.63
N LEU A 100 16.44 -21.25 -16.07
CA LEU A 100 17.84 -20.98 -16.38
C LEU A 100 18.74 -21.14 -15.14
N ASN A 101 18.31 -20.65 -13.98
CA ASN A 101 19.06 -20.81 -12.74
C ASN A 101 19.14 -22.27 -12.28
N MET A 102 18.04 -23.02 -12.39
CA MET A 102 18.05 -24.45 -12.08
C MET A 102 19.01 -25.20 -13.01
N GLU A 103 18.98 -24.91 -14.32
CA GLU A 103 19.90 -25.53 -15.28
C GLU A 103 21.38 -25.24 -14.94
N LYS A 104 21.69 -23.98 -14.62
CA LYS A 104 23.05 -23.59 -14.18
C LYS A 104 23.48 -24.33 -12.92
N TYR A 105 22.57 -24.44 -11.94
CA TYR A 105 22.85 -25.14 -10.68
C TYR A 105 23.12 -26.62 -10.92
N PHE A 106 22.24 -27.32 -11.65
CA PHE A 106 22.41 -28.75 -11.94
C PHE A 106 23.67 -29.03 -12.77
N ARG A 107 24.00 -28.17 -13.75
CA ARG A 107 25.24 -28.30 -14.54
C ARG A 107 26.50 -28.13 -13.68
N GLY A 108 26.44 -27.34 -12.61
CA GLY A 108 27.54 -27.16 -11.66
C GLY A 108 27.73 -28.34 -10.71
N CYS A 109 26.65 -29.07 -10.36
CA CYS A 109 26.68 -30.20 -9.42
C CYS A 109 27.05 -31.55 -10.05
N LEU A 110 26.95 -31.69 -11.37
CA LEU A 110 27.27 -32.94 -12.10
C LEU A 110 28.76 -33.04 -12.52
N LYS A 111 29.67 -32.40 -11.77
CA LYS A 111 31.13 -32.46 -12.02
C LYS A 111 31.81 -33.57 -11.23
#